data_AF-A0A2S9JQH8-F1
#
_entry.id   AF-A0A2S9JQH8-F1
#
_cell.length_a   1.000
_cell.length_b   1.000
_cell.length_c   1.000
_cell.angle_alpha   90.00
_cell.angle_beta   90.00
_cell.angle_gamma   90.00
#
_symmetry.space_group_name_H-M   'P 1'
#
loop_
_entity.id
_entity.type
_entity.pdbx_description
1 polymer ?
#
loop_
_entity_poly.entity_id
_entity_poly.type
_entity_poly.pdbx_seq_one_letter_code
_entity_poly.pdbx_strand_id
1 'polypeptide(L)' 'MNILKEVLAELYKMFLGDAKLTAATCAVVAATAAIIRWVPALDPAIAGYLFLAGCLATLIIVTTAAAVRSRRP' A
#
# COMPACT_ATOMS: atom_id res chain seq x y z
N MET A 1 -0.73 -33.45 5.20
CA MET A 1 -0.33 -33.47 3.78
C MET A 1 -1.59 -33.49 2.94
N ASN A 2 -2.09 -32.31 2.58
CA ASN A 2 -3.18 -32.20 1.62
C ASN A 2 -2.87 -30.94 0.81
N ILE A 3 -2.29 -31.13 -0.37
CA ILE A 3 -1.71 -30.06 -1.22
C ILE A 3 -2.69 -28.89 -1.41
N LEU A 4 -3.99 -29.20 -1.49
CA LEU A 4 -5.07 -28.22 -1.61
C LEU A 4 -5.16 -27.26 -0.42
N LYS A 5 -4.97 -27.75 0.82
CA LYS A 5 -4.98 -26.89 2.02
C LYS A 5 -3.77 -25.97 2.08
N GLU A 6 -2.61 -26.45 1.63
CA GLU A 6 -1.36 -25.71 1.64
C GLU A 6 -1.41 -24.57 0.61
N VAL A 7 -1.86 -24.88 -0.61
CA VAL A 7 -2.08 -23.87 -1.66
C VAL A 7 -3.13 -22.83 -1.23
N LEU A 8 -4.26 -23.24 -0.64
CA LEU A 8 -5.26 -22.28 -0.14
C LEU A 8 -4.70 -21.35 0.94
N ALA A 9 -3.87 -21.89 1.85
CA ALA A 9 -3.25 -21.10 2.91
C ALA A 9 -2.20 -20.13 2.37
N GLU A 10 -1.40 -20.54 1.37
CA GLU A 10 -0.45 -19.68 0.67
C GLU A 10 -1.19 -18.55 -0.07
N LEU A 11 -2.24 -18.91 -0.83
CA LEU A 11 -3.05 -17.97 -1.60
C LEU A 11 -3.69 -16.94 -0.67
N TYR A 12 -4.26 -17.38 0.44
CA TYR A 12 -4.87 -16.50 1.44
C TYR A 12 -3.85 -15.52 2.04
N LYS A 13 -2.62 -15.97 2.34
CA LYS A 13 -1.56 -15.10 2.85
C LYS A 13 -1.14 -14.05 1.82
N MET A 14 -1.07 -14.43 0.54
CA MET A 14 -0.75 -13.52 -0.56
C MET A 14 -1.83 -12.44 -0.71
N PHE A 15 -3.10 -12.86 -0.78
CA PHE A 15 -4.25 -11.95 -0.84
C PHE A 15 -4.35 -11.02 0.38
N LEU A 16 -4.03 -11.49 1.59
CA LEU A 16 -4.05 -10.65 2.78
C LEU A 16 -2.91 -9.61 2.76
N GLY A 17 -1.76 -9.96 2.20
CA GLY A 17 -0.66 -9.03 1.94
C GLY A 17 -1.07 -7.95 0.95
N ASP A 18 -1.68 -8.37 -0.17
CA ASP A 18 -2.16 -7.48 -1.21
C ASP A 18 -3.28 -6.57 -0.72
N ALA A 19 -4.23 -7.09 0.08
CA ALA A 19 -5.31 -6.30 0.66
C ALA A 19 -4.80 -5.16 1.55
N LYS A 20 -3.72 -5.38 2.31
CA LYS A 20 -3.09 -4.33 3.12
C LYS A 20 -2.43 -3.27 2.25
N LEU A 21 -1.77 -3.68 1.16
CA LEU A 21 -1.18 -2.75 0.20
C LEU A 21 -2.27 -1.93 -0.50
N THR A 22 -3.36 -2.56 -0.94
CA THR A 22 -4.53 -1.87 -1.51
C THR A 22 -5.17 -0.90 -0.52
N ALA A 23 -5.34 -1.30 0.74
CA ALA A 23 -5.88 -0.41 1.77
C ALA A 23 -4.97 0.82 1.98
N ALA A 24 -3.66 0.62 1.99
CA ALA A 24 -2.70 1.71 2.15
C ALA A 24 -2.72 2.67 0.95
N THR A 25 -2.78 2.18 -0.28
CA THR A 25 -2.90 3.04 -1.46
C THR A 25 -4.24 3.78 -1.50
N CYS A 26 -5.35 3.12 -1.14
CA CYS A 26 -6.65 3.78 -0.99
C CYS A 26 -6.61 4.89 0.06
N ALA A 27 -5.91 4.69 1.18
CA ALA A 27 -5.75 5.71 2.21
C ALA A 27 -4.98 6.93 1.69
N VAL A 28 -3.91 6.73 0.91
CA VAL A 28 -3.16 7.82 0.26
C VAL A 28 -4.05 8.59 -0.71
N VAL A 29 -4.81 7.89 -1.57
CA VAL A 29 -5.76 8.53 -2.49
C VAL A 29 -6.80 9.34 -1.73
N ALA A 30 -7.40 8.76 -0.69
CA ALA A 30 -8.42 9.43 0.13
C ALA A 30 -7.87 10.69 0.81
N ALA A 31 -6.65 10.61 1.36
CA ALA A 31 -5.98 11.75 1.96
C ALA A 31 -5.70 12.86 0.94
N THR A 32 -5.16 12.54 -0.24
CA THR A 32 -4.93 13.52 -1.31
C THR A 32 -6.24 14.14 -1.79
N ALA A 33 -7.30 13.34 -2.00
CA ALA A 33 -8.60 13.83 -2.41
C ALA A 33 -9.21 14.78 -1.36
N ALA A 34 -9.07 14.46 -0.07
CA ALA A 34 -9.49 15.34 1.01
C ALA A 34 -8.69 16.65 1.00
N ILE A 35 -7.37 16.60 0.84
CA ILE A 35 -6.53 17.80 0.78
C ILE A 35 -6.97 18.74 -0.36
N ILE A 36 -7.22 18.19 -1.56
CA ILE A 36 -7.70 18.97 -2.71
C ILE A 36 -9.09 19.57 -2.43
N ARG A 37 -9.98 18.80 -1.79
CA ARG A 37 -11.36 19.24 -1.53
C ARG A 37 -11.45 20.37 -0.49
N TRP A 38 -10.61 20.31 0.54
CA TRP A 38 -10.68 21.17 1.72
C TRP A 38 -9.68 22.35 1.69
N VAL A 39 -8.67 22.32 0.81
CA VAL A 39 -7.70 23.40 0.66
C VAL A 39 -7.85 24.07 -0.72
N PRO A 40 -8.75 25.06 -0.86
CA PRO A 40 -9.11 25.64 -2.16
C PRO A 40 -8.00 26.43 -2.85
N ALA A 41 -6.97 26.86 -2.12
CA ALA A 41 -5.82 27.60 -2.66
C ALA A 41 -4.60 26.71 -2.95
N LEU A 42 -4.73 25.39 -2.80
CA LEU A 42 -3.61 24.49 -3.04
C LEU A 42 -3.39 24.29 -4.53
N ASP A 43 -2.17 24.51 -4.99
CA ASP A 43 -1.77 24.20 -6.36
C ASP A 43 -1.93 22.69 -6.62
N PRO A 44 -2.73 22.29 -7.64
CA PRO A 44 -2.89 20.89 -8.02
C PRO A 44 -1.58 20.15 -8.26
N ALA A 45 -0.53 20.84 -8.72
CA ALA A 45 0.78 20.24 -8.91
C ALA A 45 1.38 19.75 -7.58
N ILE A 46 1.26 20.54 -6.52
CA ILE A 46 1.74 20.20 -5.17
C ILE A 46 0.99 18.98 -4.63
N ALA A 47 -0.33 18.93 -4.82
CA ALA A 47 -1.13 17.77 -4.45
C ALA A 47 -0.70 16.50 -5.22
N GLY A 48 -0.36 16.65 -6.50
CA GLY A 48 0.19 15.57 -7.33
C GLY A 48 1.54 15.05 -6.84
N TYR A 49 2.48 15.93 -6.50
CA TYR A 49 3.77 15.53 -5.92
C TYR A 49 3.61 14.86 -4.56
N LEU A 50 2.69 15.35 -3.72
CA LEU A 50 2.39 14.73 -2.43
C LEU A 50 1.79 13.32 -2.61
N PHE A 51 0.91 13.14 -3.59
CA PHE A 51 0.35 11.84 -3.93
C PHE A 51 1.43 10.86 -4.43
N LEU A 52 2.30 11.33 -5.33
CA LEU A 52 3.43 10.54 -5.83
C LEU A 52 4.35 10.12 -4.69
N ALA A 53 4.70 11.05 -3.81
CA ALA A 53 5.51 10.77 -2.61
C ALA A 53 4.83 9.75 -1.69
N GLY A 54 3.52 9.88 -1.47
CA GLY A 54 2.73 8.92 -0.68
C GLY A 54 2.76 7.52 -1.27
N CYS A 55 2.50 7.39 -2.57
CA CYS A 55 2.57 6.10 -3.28
C CYS A 55 3.97 5.48 -3.19
N LEU A 56 5.03 6.28 -3.41
CA LEU A 56 6.41 5.80 -3.34
C LEU A 56 6.79 5.35 -1.93
N ALA A 57 6.42 6.12 -0.90
CA ALA A 57 6.62 5.74 0.50
C ALA A 57 5.92 4.42 0.82
N THR A 58 4.69 4.23 0.33
CA THR A 58 3.94 2.99 0.55
C THR A 58 4.65 1.79 -0.07
N LEU A 59 5.17 1.93 -1.29
CA LEU A 59 5.97 0.88 -1.95
C LEU A 59 7.25 0.57 -1.19
N ILE A 60 8.00 1.60 -0.77
CA ILE A 60 9.26 1.42 -0.03
C ILE A 60 8.99 0.70 1.29
N ILE A 61 7.99 1.11 2.05
CA ILE A 61 7.63 0.49 3.33
C ILE A 61 7.24 -0.96 3.14
N VAL A 62 6.36 -1.26 2.17
CA VAL A 62 5.87 -2.63 1.97
C VAL A 62 6.97 -3.56 1.46
N THR A 63 7.79 -3.09 0.51
CA THR A 63 8.90 -3.89 -0.03
C THR A 63 10.02 -4.12 0.99
N THR A 64 10.39 -3.10 1.76
CA THR A 64 11.40 -3.25 2.83
C THR A 64 10.89 -4.13 3.97
N ALA A 65 9.63 -4.00 4.39
CA ALA A 65 9.03 -4.86 5.39
C ALA A 65 9.00 -6.33 4.95
N ALA A 66 8.66 -6.58 3.68
CA ALA A 66 8.70 -7.92 3.10
C ALA A 66 10.13 -8.47 3.03
N ALA A 67 11.10 -7.67 2.61
CA ALA A 67 12.51 -8.05 2.52
C ALA A 67 13.13 -8.35 3.89
N VAL A 68 12.77 -7.59 4.93
CA VAL A 68 13.22 -7.87 6.31
C VAL A 68 12.60 -9.16 6.83
N ARG A 69 11.33 -9.43 6.50
CA ARG A 69 10.64 -10.66 6.91
C ARG A 69 11.23 -11.91 6.26
N SER A 70 11.68 -11.84 5.01
CA SER A 70 12.31 -12.99 4.33
C SER A 70 13.72 -13.31 4.84
N ARG A 71 14.40 -12.35 5.50
CA ARG A 71 15.73 -12.53 6.10
C ARG A 71 15.72 -13.11 7.51
N ARG A 72 14.56 -13.22 8.17
CA ARG A 72 14.48 -13.85 9.50
C ARG A 72 14.50 -15.39 9.30
N PRO A 73 15.47 -16.11 9.90
CA PRO A 73 15.58 -17.56 9.79
C PRO A 73 14.39 -18.28 10.44
#